data_AF-A0A367IR86-F1
#
_entry.id   AF-A0A367IR86-F1
#
_cell.length_a   1.000
_cell.length_b   1.000
_cell.length_c   1.000
_cell.angle_alpha   90.00
_cell.angle_beta   90.00
_cell.angle_gamma   90.00
#
_symmetry.space_group_name_H-M   'P 1'
#
loop_
_entity.id
_entity.type
_entity.pdbx_description
1 polymer ?
#
loop_
_entity_poly.entity_id
_entity_poly.type
_entity_poly.pdbx_seq_one_letter_code
_entity_poly.pdbx_strand_id
1 'polypeptide(L)'
;KNIPRVIVNLIGTFNVTQVYTVTAGQDYCKPFQHSDLIINTLECPCAIDPKNRPKIDEVAAGYTKQLNTIAKKYQSLQTDSFGVMYTPANIKVDTFPVQGLSNIDCFHPSELGHQYVAKTLWNSFFQPLASKPDVYTWDSDLPVYCPTETDRIQLN
;
A
#
# COMPACT_ATOMS: atom_id res chain seq x y z
N LYS A 1 11.55 -26.88 8.94
CA LYS A 1 10.42 -26.74 9.90
C LYS A 1 9.28 -26.06 9.16
N ASN A 2 8.07 -26.62 9.16
CA ASN A 2 6.91 -26.01 8.51
C ASN A 2 6.12 -25.18 9.53
N ILE A 3 5.54 -24.06 9.09
CA ILE A 3 4.65 -23.24 9.93
C ILE A 3 3.24 -23.84 9.82
N PRO A 4 2.60 -24.25 10.93
CA PRO A 4 1.23 -24.79 10.89
C PRO A 4 0.19 -23.67 10.74
N ARG A 5 -0.92 -23.94 10.02
CA ARG A 5 -2.08 -23.03 9.87
C ARG A 5 -1.68 -21.63 9.38
N VAL A 6 -1.27 -21.56 8.12
CA VAL A 6 -0.70 -20.35 7.53
C VAL A 6 -1.67 -19.68 6.57
N ILE A 7 -1.81 -18.37 6.70
CA ILE A 7 -2.41 -17.52 5.67
C ILE A 7 -1.29 -16.68 5.07
N VAL A 8 -1.18 -16.71 3.74
CA VAL A 8 -0.29 -15.84 2.99
C VAL A 8 -1.15 -14.77 2.32
N ASN A 9 -0.97 -13.52 2.71
CA ASN A 9 -1.64 -12.40 2.06
C ASN A 9 -0.70 -11.75 1.03
N LEU A 10 -1.07 -11.82 -0.25
CA LEU A 10 -0.40 -11.11 -1.32
C LEU A 10 -1.01 -9.70 -1.43
N ILE A 11 -0.24 -8.71 -0.98
CA ILE A 11 -0.68 -7.32 -0.95
C ILE A 11 -0.18 -6.62 -2.22
N GLY A 12 -1.08 -5.97 -2.95
CA GLY A 12 -0.72 -5.16 -4.12
C GLY A 12 0.19 -3.98 -3.77
N THR A 13 0.52 -3.17 -4.77
CA THR A 13 1.24 -1.90 -4.56
C THR A 13 0.40 -0.71 -5.00
N PHE A 14 0.63 0.43 -4.37
CA PHE A 14 0.15 1.73 -4.82
C PHE A 14 1.08 2.31 -5.90
N ASN A 15 0.63 3.39 -6.54
CA ASN A 15 1.44 4.14 -7.51
C ASN A 15 2.42 5.06 -6.78
N VAL A 16 3.69 4.68 -6.75
CA VAL A 16 4.76 5.45 -6.07
C VAL A 16 4.90 6.87 -6.61
N THR A 17 4.49 7.13 -7.85
CA THR A 17 4.55 8.45 -8.47
C THR A 17 3.69 9.50 -7.75
N GLN A 18 2.66 9.06 -7.01
CA GLN A 18 1.80 9.94 -6.21
C GLN A 18 2.55 10.61 -5.06
N VAL A 19 3.65 10.02 -4.58
CA VAL A 19 4.54 10.63 -3.58
C VAL A 19 5.02 12.01 -4.05
N TYR A 20 5.41 12.11 -5.33
CA TYR A 20 5.91 13.35 -5.92
C TYR A 20 4.84 14.42 -6.10
N THR A 21 3.56 14.04 -6.09
CA THR A 21 2.44 15.00 -6.04
C THR A 21 2.31 15.57 -4.63
N VAL A 22 2.34 14.72 -3.59
CA VAL A 22 2.22 15.15 -2.18
C VAL A 22 3.36 16.06 -1.77
N THR A 23 4.59 15.71 -2.15
CA THR A 23 5.81 16.36 -1.65
C THR A 23 6.18 17.63 -2.42
N ALA A 24 5.52 17.91 -3.54
CA ALA A 24 5.85 19.04 -4.40
C ALA A 24 5.71 20.36 -3.64
N GLY A 25 6.81 21.11 -3.53
CA GLY A 25 6.82 22.42 -2.87
C GLY A 25 6.65 22.39 -1.36
N GLN A 26 6.71 21.21 -0.71
CA GLN A 26 6.53 21.09 0.73
C GLN A 26 7.83 21.41 1.47
N ASP A 27 7.82 22.42 2.34
CA ASP A 27 8.96 22.73 3.22
C ASP A 27 9.26 21.60 4.22
N TYR A 28 8.25 20.80 4.57
CA TYR A 28 8.40 19.58 5.36
C TYR A 28 9.43 18.60 4.76
N CYS A 29 9.64 18.64 3.44
CA CYS A 29 10.56 17.76 2.71
C CYS A 29 11.98 18.30 2.56
N LYS A 30 12.33 19.37 3.29
CA LYS A 30 13.66 19.97 3.32
C LYS A 30 14.28 19.77 4.72
N PRO A 31 14.73 18.54 5.07
CA PRO A 31 15.23 18.25 6.42
C PRO A 31 16.54 18.96 6.75
N PHE A 32 17.31 19.37 5.74
CA PHE A 32 18.61 20.00 5.91
C PHE A 32 18.50 21.52 5.78
N GLN A 33 18.85 22.23 6.85
CA GLN A 33 18.95 23.68 6.82
C GLN A 33 19.96 24.13 5.75
N HIS A 34 19.60 25.14 4.97
CA HIS A 34 20.42 25.71 3.90
C HIS A 34 20.71 24.77 2.71
N SER A 35 19.86 23.79 2.46
CA SER A 35 19.94 22.91 1.28
C SER A 35 18.58 22.79 0.60
N ASP A 36 18.59 22.79 -0.74
CA ASP A 36 17.42 22.48 -1.56
C ASP A 36 17.33 20.99 -1.91
N LEU A 37 18.17 20.13 -1.29
CA LEU A 37 18.14 18.70 -1.51
C LEU A 37 16.84 18.08 -0.99
N ILE A 38 16.08 17.47 -1.89
CA ILE A 38 14.91 16.66 -1.58
C ILE A 38 15.29 15.19 -1.79
N ILE A 39 15.39 14.44 -0.70
CA ILE A 39 15.93 13.07 -0.70
C ILE A 39 15.05 12.11 -1.52
N ASN A 40 13.73 12.32 -1.59
CA ASN A 40 12.85 11.44 -2.37
C ASN A 40 13.26 11.29 -3.85
N THR A 41 13.93 12.30 -4.42
CA THR A 41 14.47 12.26 -5.77
C THR A 41 15.57 11.19 -5.92
N LEU A 42 16.25 10.82 -4.85
CA LEU A 42 17.27 9.76 -4.83
C LEU A 42 16.65 8.37 -4.67
N GLU A 43 15.52 8.25 -3.99
CA GLU A 43 14.85 6.97 -3.69
C GLU A 43 14.20 6.36 -4.95
N CYS A 44 13.62 7.21 -5.81
CA CYS A 44 13.07 6.78 -7.09
C CYS A 44 13.44 7.74 -8.23
N PRO A 45 14.71 7.77 -8.67
CA PRO A 45 15.20 8.76 -9.64
C PRO A 45 14.46 8.76 -10.97
N CYS A 46 13.93 7.60 -11.37
CA CYS A 46 13.12 7.46 -12.57
C CYS A 46 11.89 8.39 -12.58
N ALA A 47 11.30 8.66 -11.42
CA ALA A 47 10.07 9.45 -11.29
C ALA A 47 10.29 10.98 -11.28
N ILE A 48 11.55 11.43 -11.23
CA ILE A 48 11.90 12.85 -11.30
C ILE A 48 11.38 13.44 -12.62
N ASP A 49 11.69 12.81 -13.76
CA ASP A 49 11.13 13.19 -15.05
C ASP A 49 9.66 12.77 -15.11
N PRO A 50 8.70 13.72 -15.18
CA PRO A 50 7.28 13.39 -15.24
C PRO A 50 6.91 12.49 -16.43
N LYS A 51 7.70 12.49 -17.51
CA LYS A 51 7.47 11.63 -18.69
C LYS A 51 7.61 10.14 -18.38
N ASN A 52 8.38 9.78 -17.34
CA ASN A 52 8.59 8.39 -16.94
C ASN A 52 7.48 7.88 -16.01
N ARG A 53 6.75 8.77 -15.32
CA ARG A 53 5.75 8.41 -14.31
C ARG A 53 4.67 7.45 -14.82
N PRO A 54 4.08 7.63 -16.02
CA PRO A 54 3.10 6.68 -16.55
C PRO A 54 3.64 5.25 -16.66
N LYS A 55 4.92 5.10 -17.06
CA LYS A 55 5.56 3.77 -17.17
C LYS A 55 5.83 3.15 -15.80
N ILE A 56 6.16 3.96 -14.80
CA ILE A 56 6.35 3.49 -13.42
C ILE A 56 5.01 2.96 -12.87
N ASP A 57 3.93 3.70 -13.10
CA ASP A 57 2.58 3.28 -12.70
C ASP A 57 2.12 2.02 -13.45
N GLU A 58 2.46 1.88 -14.74
CA GLU A 58 2.20 0.66 -15.50
C GLU A 58 2.91 -0.55 -14.92
N VAL A 59 4.19 -0.40 -14.51
CA VAL A 59 4.95 -1.48 -13.85
C VAL A 59 4.32 -1.86 -12.51
N ALA A 60 3.90 -0.88 -11.72
CA ALA A 60 3.19 -1.11 -10.45
C ALA A 60 1.86 -1.88 -10.67
N ALA A 61 1.07 -1.47 -11.68
CA ALA A 61 -0.16 -2.16 -12.06
C ALA A 61 0.11 -3.60 -12.54
N GLY A 62 1.16 -3.80 -13.33
CA GLY A 62 1.61 -5.11 -13.79
C GLY A 62 2.00 -6.04 -12.63
N TYR A 63 2.74 -5.54 -11.64
CA TYR A 63 3.10 -6.28 -10.44
C TYR A 63 1.86 -6.72 -9.65
N THR A 64 0.95 -5.78 -9.37
CA THR A 64 -0.31 -6.04 -8.68
C THR A 64 -1.18 -7.07 -9.43
N LYS A 65 -1.23 -7.00 -10.77
CA LYS A 65 -1.92 -7.98 -11.62
C LYS A 65 -1.31 -9.39 -11.47
N GLN A 66 0.02 -9.50 -11.38
CA GLN A 66 0.67 -10.79 -11.21
C GLN A 66 0.43 -11.38 -9.82
N LEU A 67 0.42 -10.57 -8.76
CA LEU A 67 0.05 -11.04 -7.42
C LEU A 67 -1.37 -11.62 -7.38
N ASN A 68 -2.34 -10.95 -8.01
CA ASN A 68 -3.70 -11.48 -8.13
C ASN A 68 -3.74 -12.80 -8.94
N THR A 69 -2.97 -12.90 -10.03
CA THR A 69 -2.83 -14.14 -10.80
C THR A 69 -2.28 -15.28 -9.96
N ILE A 70 -1.27 -15.00 -9.12
CA ILE A 70 -0.71 -15.98 -8.18
C ILE A 70 -1.78 -16.41 -7.19
N ALA A 71 -2.49 -15.49 -6.53
CA ALA A 71 -3.55 -15.83 -5.58
C ALA A 71 -4.62 -16.74 -6.22
N LYS A 72 -5.07 -16.42 -7.43
CA LYS A 72 -6.02 -17.24 -8.19
C LYS A 72 -5.50 -18.66 -8.45
N LYS A 73 -4.21 -18.82 -8.77
CA LYS A 73 -3.58 -20.13 -8.94
C LYS A 73 -3.62 -20.97 -7.66
N TYR A 74 -3.49 -20.33 -6.49
CA TYR A 74 -3.51 -21.01 -5.20
C TYR A 74 -4.91 -21.28 -4.66
N GLN A 75 -5.99 -20.78 -5.28
CA GLN A 75 -7.36 -21.01 -4.79
C GLN A 75 -7.73 -22.49 -4.69
N SER A 76 -7.28 -23.33 -5.64
CA SER A 76 -7.53 -24.78 -5.61
C SER A 76 -6.59 -25.55 -4.68
N LEU A 77 -5.58 -24.89 -4.12
CA LEU A 77 -4.58 -25.47 -3.22
C LEU A 77 -4.84 -25.11 -1.75
N GLN A 78 -5.92 -24.40 -1.46
CA GLN A 78 -6.29 -24.00 -0.10
C GLN A 78 -6.79 -25.22 0.69
N THR A 79 -6.42 -25.28 1.97
CA THR A 79 -6.83 -26.31 2.92
C THR A 79 -7.27 -25.66 4.24
N ASP A 80 -7.68 -26.47 5.21
CA ASP A 80 -7.94 -26.04 6.59
C ASP A 80 -6.67 -25.53 7.32
N SER A 81 -5.48 -25.83 6.79
CA SER A 81 -4.20 -25.46 7.37
C SER A 81 -3.37 -24.48 6.51
N PHE A 82 -3.86 -24.10 5.33
CA PHE A 82 -3.16 -23.22 4.40
C PHE A 82 -4.12 -22.43 3.52
N GLY A 83 -3.94 -21.10 3.47
CA GLY A 83 -4.71 -20.22 2.60
C GLY A 83 -3.82 -19.17 1.93
N VAL A 84 -4.20 -18.75 0.74
CA VAL A 84 -3.58 -17.62 0.04
C VAL A 84 -4.67 -16.64 -0.33
N MET A 85 -4.55 -15.42 0.15
CA MET A 85 -5.48 -14.33 -0.17
C MET A 85 -4.77 -13.22 -0.93
N TYR A 86 -5.56 -12.40 -1.64
CA TYR A 86 -5.07 -11.20 -2.29
C TYR A 86 -5.78 -9.96 -1.74
N THR A 87 -4.99 -8.94 -1.43
CA THR A 87 -5.48 -7.64 -0.99
C THR A 87 -5.03 -6.57 -1.98
N PRO A 88 -5.95 -5.98 -2.76
CA PRO A 88 -5.65 -4.78 -3.53
C PRO A 88 -5.20 -3.68 -2.56
N ALA A 89 -4.04 -3.07 -2.82
CA ALA A 89 -3.50 -1.97 -2.03
C ALA A 89 -3.44 -0.68 -2.85
N ASN A 90 -4.58 -0.35 -3.47
CA ASN A 90 -4.75 0.87 -4.27
C ASN A 90 -4.87 2.09 -3.34
N ILE A 91 -3.87 2.29 -2.49
CA ILE A 91 -3.77 3.42 -1.57
C ILE A 91 -3.51 4.67 -2.39
N LYS A 92 -4.36 5.68 -2.20
CA LYS A 92 -4.24 6.96 -2.90
C LYS A 92 -3.35 7.91 -2.09
N VAL A 93 -2.04 7.73 -2.22
CA VAL A 93 -1.02 8.49 -1.47
C VAL A 93 -1.14 9.99 -1.69
N ASP A 94 -1.59 10.44 -2.87
CA ASP A 94 -1.80 11.88 -3.14
C ASP A 94 -2.88 12.55 -2.26
N THR A 95 -3.65 11.77 -1.51
CA THR A 95 -4.62 12.27 -0.52
C THR A 95 -4.07 12.36 0.90
N PHE A 96 -2.85 11.87 1.14
CA PHE A 96 -2.24 11.88 2.47
C PHE A 96 -1.81 13.31 2.84
N PRO A 97 -1.86 13.67 4.12
CA PRO A 97 -1.05 14.80 4.59
C PRO A 97 0.43 14.49 4.34
N VAL A 98 1.27 15.50 4.09
CA VAL A 98 2.72 15.29 3.85
C VAL A 98 3.40 14.55 5.02
N GLN A 99 2.87 14.71 6.24
CA GLN A 99 3.30 14.01 7.45
C GLN A 99 3.02 12.51 7.42
N GLY A 100 2.20 12.02 6.48
CA GLY A 100 2.07 10.60 6.18
C GLY A 100 3.34 9.99 5.56
N LEU A 101 4.29 10.84 5.15
CA LEU A 101 5.63 10.47 4.70
C LEU A 101 6.69 10.89 5.72
N SER A 102 7.83 10.19 5.70
CA SER A 102 8.99 10.48 6.54
C SER A 102 9.45 11.93 6.35
N ASN A 103 9.74 12.63 7.45
CA ASN A 103 10.33 13.97 7.41
C ASN A 103 11.82 13.96 7.01
N ILE A 104 12.43 12.78 6.88
CA ILE A 104 13.82 12.64 6.45
C ILE A 104 13.86 12.53 4.94
N ASP A 105 13.22 11.49 4.38
CA ASP A 105 13.32 11.22 2.95
C ASP A 105 12.15 11.80 2.13
N CYS A 106 11.03 12.10 2.76
CA CYS A 106 9.77 12.46 2.08
C CYS A 106 9.35 11.45 0.99
N PHE A 107 9.62 10.18 1.23
CA PHE A 107 9.36 9.09 0.29
C PHE A 107 8.73 7.89 0.98
N HIS A 108 9.36 7.36 2.01
CA HIS A 108 8.82 6.23 2.76
C HIS A 108 7.67 6.69 3.66
N PRO A 109 6.67 5.83 3.93
CA PRO A 109 5.63 6.14 4.90
C PRO A 109 6.23 6.46 6.27
N SER A 110 5.72 7.50 6.93
CA SER A 110 6.02 7.75 8.35
C SER A 110 5.28 6.74 9.23
N GLU A 111 5.44 6.84 10.55
CA GLU A 111 4.58 6.11 11.49
C GLU A 111 3.09 6.37 11.20
N LEU A 112 2.70 7.62 10.95
CA LEU A 112 1.32 8.00 10.63
C LEU A 112 0.84 7.32 9.33
N GLY A 113 1.67 7.30 8.29
CA GLY A 113 1.37 6.60 7.04
C GLY A 113 1.23 5.10 7.24
N HIS A 114 2.16 4.48 7.98
CA HIS A 114 2.11 3.05 8.31
C HIS A 114 0.88 2.69 9.14
N GLN A 115 0.49 3.51 10.12
CA GLN A 115 -0.71 3.31 10.93
C GLN A 115 -1.97 3.29 10.06
N TYR A 116 -2.16 4.28 9.19
CA TYR A 116 -3.30 4.31 8.28
C TYR A 116 -3.34 3.08 7.36
N VAL A 117 -2.23 2.78 6.66
CA VAL A 117 -2.17 1.62 5.74
C VAL A 117 -2.44 0.31 6.47
N ALA A 118 -1.91 0.13 7.68
CA ALA A 118 -2.16 -1.07 8.49
C ALA A 118 -3.65 -1.21 8.84
N LYS A 119 -4.31 -0.12 9.29
CA LYS A 119 -5.75 -0.10 9.57
C LYS A 119 -6.57 -0.42 8.32
N THR A 120 -6.25 0.22 7.19
CA THR A 120 -6.92 -0.01 5.91
C THR A 120 -6.84 -1.47 5.48
N LEU A 121 -5.63 -2.05 5.51
CA LEU A 121 -5.43 -3.44 5.11
C LEU A 121 -6.13 -4.40 6.07
N TRP A 122 -5.99 -4.20 7.39
CA TRP A 122 -6.66 -5.02 8.41
C TRP A 122 -8.18 -5.06 8.22
N ASN A 123 -8.80 -3.89 8.05
CA ASN A 123 -10.24 -3.79 7.84
C ASN A 123 -10.71 -4.53 6.58
N SER A 124 -9.84 -4.64 5.56
CA SER A 124 -10.14 -5.35 4.32
C SER A 124 -10.07 -6.87 4.43
N PHE A 125 -9.46 -7.44 5.48
CA PHE A 125 -9.25 -8.89 5.56
C PHE A 125 -10.55 -9.67 5.72
N PHE A 126 -11.58 -9.04 6.30
CA PHE A 126 -12.88 -9.66 6.59
C PHE A 126 -13.92 -9.37 5.51
N GLN A 127 -13.55 -8.64 4.45
CA GLN A 127 -14.42 -8.25 3.36
C GLN A 127 -14.09 -9.07 2.10
N PRO A 128 -15.08 -9.67 1.41
CA PRO A 128 -14.84 -10.40 0.16
C PRO A 128 -14.29 -9.45 -0.91
N LEU A 129 -13.47 -9.97 -1.83
CA LEU A 129 -12.75 -9.12 -2.81
C LEU A 129 -13.67 -8.16 -3.57
N ALA A 130 -14.87 -8.60 -3.93
CA ALA A 130 -15.87 -7.81 -4.67
C ALA A 130 -16.46 -6.64 -3.87
N SER A 131 -16.31 -6.63 -2.54
CA SER A 131 -16.79 -5.56 -1.65
C SER A 131 -15.68 -4.60 -1.22
N LYS A 132 -14.41 -4.91 -1.54
CA LYS A 132 -13.29 -4.03 -1.22
C LYS A 132 -13.34 -2.79 -2.11
N PRO A 133 -13.05 -1.58 -1.57
CA PRO A 133 -12.95 -0.38 -2.38
C PRO A 133 -11.92 -0.51 -3.50
N ASP A 134 -12.23 0.08 -4.67
CA ASP A 134 -11.29 0.17 -5.77
C ASP A 134 -10.08 1.05 -5.43
N VAL A 135 -10.27 2.03 -4.54
CA VAL A 135 -9.25 3.00 -4.11
C VAL A 135 -9.46 3.32 -2.62
N TYR A 136 -8.36 3.44 -1.87
CA TYR A 136 -8.39 3.86 -0.47
C TYR A 136 -7.82 5.27 -0.32
N THR A 137 -8.69 6.23 0.00
CA THR A 137 -8.33 7.63 0.25
C THR A 137 -8.11 7.87 1.73
N TRP A 138 -7.14 8.74 2.06
CA TRP A 138 -6.79 9.07 3.44
C TRP A 138 -8.02 9.41 4.28
N ASP A 139 -8.07 8.79 5.47
CA ASP A 139 -9.06 9.04 6.50
C ASP A 139 -8.35 8.98 7.85
N SER A 140 -8.20 10.15 8.48
CA SER A 140 -7.55 10.26 9.79
C SER A 140 -8.32 9.52 10.88
N ASP A 141 -9.63 9.39 10.73
CA ASP A 141 -10.54 8.84 11.72
C ASP A 141 -10.89 7.38 11.44
N LEU A 142 -10.23 6.76 10.44
CA LEU A 142 -10.46 5.36 10.06
C LEU A 142 -10.35 4.44 11.30
N PRO A 143 -11.46 3.81 11.73
CA PRO A 143 -11.46 2.95 12.89
C PRO A 143 -10.77 1.61 12.58
N VAL A 144 -10.31 0.92 13.61
CA VAL A 144 -9.86 -0.48 13.49
C VAL A 144 -11.09 -1.38 13.57
N TYR A 145 -11.30 -2.24 12.57
CA TYR A 145 -12.35 -3.25 12.61
C TYR A 145 -12.05 -4.29 13.68
N CYS A 146 -13.01 -4.55 14.55
CA CYS A 146 -12.93 -5.58 15.59
C CYS A 146 -13.75 -6.81 15.18
N PRO A 147 -13.13 -7.92 14.79
CA PRO A 147 -13.84 -9.12 14.37
C PRO A 147 -14.58 -9.80 15.54
N THR A 148 -15.68 -10.46 15.22
CA THR A 148 -16.49 -11.30 16.09
C THR A 148 -16.25 -12.79 15.79
N GLU A 149 -16.85 -13.67 16.60
CA GLU A 149 -16.77 -15.12 16.39
C GLU A 149 -17.32 -15.60 15.03
N THR A 150 -18.14 -14.80 14.37
CA THR A 150 -18.69 -15.12 13.05
C THR A 150 -17.81 -14.64 11.89
N ASP A 151 -16.84 -13.76 12.15
CA ASP A 151 -15.97 -13.23 11.11
C ASP A 151 -14.96 -14.27 10.61
N ARG A 152 -14.71 -14.26 9.30
CA ARG A 152 -13.70 -15.09 8.66
C ARG A 152 -12.85 -14.23 7.76
N ILE A 153 -11.54 -14.46 7.76
CA ILE A 153 -10.65 -13.87 6.77
C ILE A 153 -11.10 -14.38 5.40
N GLN A 154 -11.35 -13.44 4.49
CA GLN A 154 -11.87 -13.73 3.16
C GLN A 154 -10.70 -14.04 2.24
N LEU A 155 -10.59 -15.32 1.87
CA LEU A 155 -9.52 -15.79 0.99
C LEU A 155 -9.84 -15.55 -0.50
N ASN A 156 -11.10 -15.22 -0.83
CA ASN A 156 -11.63 -15.11 -2.19
C ASN A 156 -12.37 -13.78 -2.44
#